data_AF-A0A0D1JRP4-F1
#
_entry.id   AF-A0A0D1JRP4-F1
#
_cell.length_a   1.000
_cell.length_b   1.000
_cell.length_c   1.000
_cell.angle_alpha   90.00
_cell.angle_beta   90.00
_cell.angle_gamma   90.00
#
_symmetry.space_group_name_H-M   'P 1'
#
loop_
_entity.id
_entity.type
_entity.pdbx_description
1 polymer ?
#
loop_
_entity_poly.entity_id
_entity_poly.type
_entity_poly.pdbx_seq_one_letter_code
_entity_poly.pdbx_strand_id
1 'polypeptide(L)' 'MHLDWYDRGILAFVLGCESGSGPSDDASLAQFGITTPRVMRRFDAVLDTVRSHQIPLDDADLTLVRQAVDYRDHMPRTG' A
#
# COMPACT_ATOMS: atom_id res chain seq x y z
N MET A 1 -7.33 2.48 15.87
CA MET A 1 -7.45 3.10 14.54
C MET A 1 -7.59 1.94 13.57
N HIS A 2 -8.65 1.85 12.78
CA HIS A 2 -8.73 0.82 11.74
C HIS A 2 -8.12 1.37 10.46
N LEU A 3 -7.58 0.47 9.63
CA LEU A 3 -7.23 0.80 8.27
C LEU A 3 -8.53 1.25 7.58
N ASP A 4 -8.61 2.50 7.13
CA ASP A 4 -9.82 2.99 6.49
C ASP A 4 -10.00 2.34 5.10
N TRP A 5 -11.20 2.45 4.55
CA TRP A 5 -11.52 1.84 3.25
C TRP A 5 -10.61 2.35 2.12
N TYR A 6 -10.08 3.57 2.25
CA TYR A 6 -9.22 4.20 1.27
C TYR A 6 -7.80 3.64 1.36
N ASP A 7 -7.24 3.54 2.56
CA ASP A 7 -5.93 2.95 2.82
C ASP A 7 -5.93 1.45 2.47
N ARG A 8 -7.02 0.72 2.75
CA ARG A 8 -7.21 -0.67 2.32
C ARG A 8 -7.19 -0.78 0.80
N GLY A 9 -7.86 0.15 0.12
CA GLY A 9 -7.86 0.25 -1.34
C GLY A 9 -6.45 0.47 -1.90
N ILE A 10 -5.65 1.34 -1.29
CA ILE A 10 -4.27 1.59 -1.69
C ILE A 10 -3.40 0.34 -1.52
N LEU A 11 -3.49 -0.35 -0.37
CA LEU A 11 -2.73 -1.58 -0.15
C LEU A 11 -3.09 -2.65 -1.19
N ALA A 12 -4.39 -2.90 -1.40
CA ALA A 12 -4.85 -3.89 -2.37
C ALA A 12 -4.47 -3.53 -3.82
N PHE A 13 -4.52 -2.25 -4.18
CA PHE A 13 -4.14 -1.78 -5.51
C PHE A 13 -2.64 -1.99 -5.79
N VAL A 14 -1.78 -1.59 -4.86
CA VAL A 14 -0.32 -1.76 -5.01
C VAL A 14 0.04 -3.24 -5.03
N LEU A 15 -0.59 -4.07 -4.19
CA LEU A 15 -0.41 -5.52 -4.19
C LEU A 15 -0.90 -6.20 -5.48
N GLY A 16 -1.90 -5.64 -6.14
CA GLY A 16 -2.41 -6.13 -7.41
C GLY A 16 -1.53 -5.80 -8.63
N CYS A 17 -0.49 -4.97 -8.46
CA CYS A 17 0.44 -4.64 -9.53
C CYS A 17 1.42 -5.79 -9.79
N GLU A 18 1.77 -6.00 -11.05
CA GLU A 18 2.73 -7.05 -11.42
C GLU A 18 4.05 -6.89 -10.66
N SER A 19 4.60 -7.99 -10.15
CA SER A 19 5.80 -7.97 -9.33
C SER A 19 6.97 -7.33 -10.09
N GLY A 20 7.45 -6.18 -9.59
CA GLY A 20 8.53 -5.41 -10.20
C GLY A 20 8.09 -4.26 -11.10
N SER A 21 6.80 -4.18 -11.48
CA SER A 21 6.20 -3.02 -12.13
C SER A 21 5.32 -2.31 -11.10
N GLY A 22 5.73 -1.11 -10.66
CA GLY A 22 4.88 -0.31 -9.79
C GLY A 22 3.56 0.09 -10.46
N PRO A 23 2.61 0.67 -9.71
CA PRO A 23 1.36 1.12 -10.30
C PRO A 23 1.59 2.16 -11.40
N SER A 24 0.86 2.05 -12.51
CA SER A 24 0.89 3.06 -13.58
C SER A 24 0.19 4.35 -13.14
N ASP A 25 0.70 5.50 -13.57
CA ASP A 25 0.10 6.81 -13.26
C ASP A 25 -1.36 6.89 -13.72
N ASP A 26 -1.68 6.35 -14.90
CA ASP A 26 -3.05 6.33 -15.44
C ASP A 26 -4.01 5.52 -14.56
N ALA A 27 -3.55 4.36 -14.06
CA ALA A 27 -4.34 3.51 -13.17
C ALA A 27 -4.52 4.16 -11.79
N SER A 28 -3.47 4.77 -11.26
CA SER A 28 -3.49 5.52 -10.00
C SER A 28 -4.48 6.69 -10.06
N LEU A 29 -4.47 7.45 -11.16
CA LEU A 29 -5.39 8.56 -11.39
C LEU A 29 -6.83 8.07 -11.55
N ALA A 30 -7.06 7.00 -12.31
CA ALA A 30 -8.39 6.46 -12.52
C ALA A 30 -9.04 5.96 -11.22
N GLN A 31 -8.25 5.34 -10.33
CA GLN A 31 -8.79 4.70 -9.12
C GLN A 31 -8.80 5.62 -7.89
N PHE A 32 -7.80 6.50 -7.74
CA PHE A 32 -7.64 7.32 -6.54
C PHE A 32 -7.61 8.84 -6.83
N GLY A 33 -7.62 9.25 -8.09
CA GLY A 33 -7.52 10.66 -8.47
C GLY A 33 -6.17 11.30 -8.13
N ILE A 34 -5.15 10.49 -7.85
CA ILE A 34 -3.80 10.94 -7.49
C ILE A 34 -2.75 10.18 -8.29
N THR A 35 -1.59 10.79 -8.48
CA THR A 35 -0.47 10.20 -9.23
C THR A 35 0.17 9.03 -8.46
N THR A 36 0.84 8.13 -9.17
CA THR A 36 1.57 6.98 -8.62
C THR A 36 2.51 7.38 -7.49
N PRO A 37 3.35 8.44 -7.59
CA PRO A 37 4.20 8.84 -6.47
C PRO A 37 3.43 9.20 -5.20
N ARG A 38 2.21 9.75 -5.33
CA ARG A 38 1.35 10.03 -4.18
C ARG A 38 0.71 8.76 -3.62
N VAL A 39 0.29 7.83 -4.47
CA VAL A 39 -0.19 6.50 -4.04
C VAL A 39 0.90 5.79 -3.25
N MET A 40 2.12 5.70 -3.79
CA MET A 40 3.25 5.03 -3.14
C MET A 40 3.66 5.70 -1.82
N ARG A 41 3.64 7.04 -1.74
CA ARG A 41 3.87 7.74 -0.46
C ARG A 41 2.84 7.37 0.59
N ARG A 42 1.58 7.22 0.20
CA ARG A 42 0.52 6.87 1.13
C ARG A 42 0.58 5.41 1.54
N PHE A 43 0.91 4.53 0.60
CA PHE A 43 1.25 3.13 0.88
C PHE A 43 2.36 3.03 1.95
N ASP A 44 3.49 3.74 1.75
CA ASP A 44 4.59 3.75 2.72
C ASP A 44 4.15 4.30 4.09
N ALA A 45 3.32 5.36 4.12
CA ALA A 45 2.82 5.94 5.37
C ALA A 45 1.90 4.98 6.15
N VAL A 46 1.07 4.20 5.46
CA VAL A 46 0.22 3.18 6.08
C VAL A 46 1.08 2.08 6.70
N LEU A 47 2.11 1.59 5.98
CA LEU A 47 3.03 0.58 6.50
C LEU A 47 3.80 1.09 7.73
N ASP A 48 4.29 2.33 7.69
CA ASP A 48 5.01 2.95 8.80
C ASP A 48 4.13 3.11 10.05
N THR A 49 2.87 3.54 9.84
CA THR A 49 1.88 3.69 10.92
C THR A 49 1.59 2.36 11.60
N VAL A 50 1.39 1.28 10.83
CA VAL A 50 1.12 -0.05 11.40
C VAL A 50 2.34 -0.59 12.15
N ARG A 51 3.55 -0.41 11.61
CA ARG A 51 4.79 -0.82 12.29
C ARG A 51 5.01 -0.05 13.60
N SER A 52 4.77 1.26 13.59
CA SER A 52 5.08 2.16 14.70
C SER A 52 4.07 2.12 15.84
N HIS A 53 2.80 1.80 15.57
CA HIS A 53 1.74 1.97 16.57
C HIS A 53 1.12 0.65 17.07
N GLN A 54 1.65 -0.51 16.65
CA GLN A 54 1.13 -1.84 17.03
C GLN A 54 -0.41 -1.88 17.06
N ILE A 55 -0.99 -1.35 15.99
CA ILE A 55 -2.43 -1.12 15.92
C ILE A 55 -3.14 -2.48 15.90
N PRO A 56 -4.18 -2.68 16.73
CA PRO A 56 -5.01 -3.88 16.63
C PRO A 56 -5.79 -3.82 15.30
N LEU A 57 -5.30 -4.59 14.33
CA LEU A 57 -5.97 -4.84 13.05
C LEU A 57 -6.80 -6.12 13.15
N ASP A 58 -7.86 -6.20 12.35
CA ASP A 58 -8.52 -7.49 12.13
C ASP A 58 -7.62 -8.42 11.31
N ASP A 59 -7.93 -9.73 11.31
CA ASP A 59 -7.08 -10.72 10.65
C ASP A 59 -6.92 -10.46 9.14
N ALA A 60 -7.96 -9.94 8.47
CA ALA A 60 -7.93 -9.66 7.04
C ALA A 60 -6.99 -8.48 6.72
N ASP A 61 -7.09 -7.39 7.47
CA ASP A 61 -6.18 -6.25 7.38
C ASP A 61 -4.75 -6.65 7.73
N LEU A 62 -4.58 -7.50 8.74
CA LEU A 62 -3.26 -7.97 9.13
C LEU A 62 -2.60 -8.80 8.03
N THR A 63 -3.35 -9.67 7.35
CA THR A 63 -2.86 -10.39 6.17
C THR A 63 -2.47 -9.44 5.05
N LEU A 64 -3.32 -8.44 4.75
CA LEU A 64 -3.07 -7.46 3.69
C LEU A 64 -1.80 -6.64 3.98
N VAL A 65 -1.61 -6.18 5.22
CA VAL A 65 -0.42 -5.43 5.62
C VAL A 65 0.83 -6.29 5.55
N ARG A 66 0.77 -7.57 5.99
CA ARG A 66 1.92 -8.48 5.90
C ARG A 66 2.36 -8.68 4.45
N GLN A 67 1.41 -8.94 3.55
CA GLN A 67 1.70 -9.05 2.12
C GLN A 67 2.29 -7.76 1.57
N ALA A 68 1.78 -6.59 1.98
CA ALA A 68 2.28 -5.29 1.53
C ALA A 68 3.69 -5.00 2.04
N VAL A 69 4.01 -5.41 3.28
CA VAL A 69 5.38 -5.35 3.83
C VAL A 69 6.31 -6.23 2.99
N ASP A 70 5.94 -7.49 2.76
CA ASP A 70 6.75 -8.40 1.97
C ASP A 70 6.94 -7.86 0.55
N TYR A 71 5.88 -7.37 -0.11
CA TYR A 71 5.96 -6.74 -1.42
C TYR A 71 6.96 -5.58 -1.44
N ARG A 72 6.91 -4.70 -0.43
CA ARG A 72 7.80 -3.53 -0.34
C ARG A 72 9.26 -3.92 -0.14
N ASP A 73 9.52 -4.97 0.63
CA ASP A 73 10.88 -5.45 0.90
C ASP A 73 11.50 -6.13 -0.34
N HIS A 74 10.68 -6.69 -1.24
CA HIS A 74 11.13 -7.30 -2.50
C HIS A 74 11.16 -6.33 -3.68
N MET A 75 10.51 -5.17 -3.58
CA MET A 75 10.53 -4.16 -4.63
C MET A 75 11.83 -3.35 -4.57
N PRO A 76 12.58 -3.22 -5.68
CA PRO A 76 13.77 -2.37 -5.68
C PRO A 76 13.38 -0.94 -5.35
N ARG A 77 14.04 -0.33 -4.36
CA ARG A 77 13.89 1.11 -4.09
C ARG A 77 14.39 1.87 -5.32
N THR A 78 13.47 2.33 -6.16
CA THR A 78 13.77 3.39 -7.12
C THR A 78 14.03 4.66 -6.30
N GLY A 79 15.31 4.96 -6.12
CA GLY A 79 15.81 6.19 -5.51
C GLY A 79 15.61 7.39 -6.43
#